data_AF-A0A094WBI5-F1
#
_entry.id   AF-A0A094WBI5-F1
#
_cell.length_a   1.000
_cell.length_b   1.000
_cell.length_c   1.000
_cell.angle_alpha   90.00
_cell.angle_beta   90.00
_cell.angle_gamma   90.00
#
_symmetry.space_group_name_H-M   'P 1'
#
loop_
_entity.id
_entity.type
_entity.pdbx_description
1 polymer ?
#
loop_
_entity_poly.entity_id
_entity_poly.type
_entity_poly.pdbx_seq_one_letter_code
_entity_poly.pdbx_strand_id
1 'polypeptide(L)'
;MKIRRFLQKGSSGENRSVLGWSLNTWDKNPDPVYNVRFSGLVWIFLLVGSLCAAGCASEPSYRQAFDSSQQIEGNTESIASTPDKTWIASLQVLSQQGFMVRSADRSNDVILADREMADQNDKNVSYQITSTVTLVPLGKNLTQVSLAANQTTEFHRKQYVWWHLLWLIPLFPVGSEYTSVVTHRGTVQNPEFYAGFFDNLKKAVQSKTLLKN
;
A
#
# COMPACT_ATOMS: atom_id res chain seq x y z
N MET A 1 17.62 -32.68 13.92
CA MET A 1 16.89 -31.74 14.82
C MET A 1 15.46 -31.62 14.32
N LYS A 2 14.48 -31.65 15.23
CA LYS A 2 13.09 -32.15 15.06
C LYS A 2 12.16 -31.23 14.24
N ILE A 3 11.46 -31.84 13.28
CA ILE A 3 10.33 -31.30 12.52
C ILE A 3 9.05 -31.45 13.37
N ARG A 4 8.28 -30.37 13.57
CA ARG A 4 6.93 -30.44 14.17
C ARG A 4 5.87 -30.31 13.08
N ARG A 5 5.10 -31.39 12.88
CA ARG A 5 3.82 -31.40 12.17
C ARG A 5 2.72 -30.89 13.10
N PHE A 6 1.88 -29.99 12.63
CA PHE A 6 0.58 -29.70 13.25
C PHE A 6 -0.51 -30.36 12.41
N LEU A 7 -1.12 -31.41 12.98
CA LEU A 7 -2.37 -32.01 12.53
C LEU A 7 -3.49 -31.36 13.35
N GLN A 8 -4.42 -30.68 12.69
CA GLN A 8 -5.66 -30.24 13.33
C GLN A 8 -6.77 -31.23 12.98
N LYS A 9 -7.30 -31.86 14.04
CA LYS A 9 -8.24 -32.96 14.07
C LYS A 9 -9.65 -32.38 14.14
N GLY A 10 -10.45 -32.59 13.08
CA GLY A 10 -11.90 -32.36 13.12
C GLY A 10 -12.61 -33.49 13.87
N SER A 11 -13.59 -33.16 14.68
CA SER A 11 -14.49 -34.14 15.31
C SER A 11 -15.81 -33.50 15.76
N SER A 12 -16.87 -34.30 15.62
CA SER A 12 -18.19 -34.24 16.26
C SER A 12 -19.07 -33.06 15.88
N GLY A 13 -20.23 -33.27 15.24
CA GLY A 13 -21.38 -34.06 15.70
C GLY A 13 -22.58 -33.09 15.57
N GLU A 14 -23.84 -33.44 15.38
CA GLU A 14 -24.60 -34.66 15.59
C GLU A 14 -25.99 -34.43 14.95
N ASN A 15 -26.66 -35.52 14.62
CA ASN A 15 -27.98 -35.62 14.01
C ASN A 15 -29.10 -34.82 14.71
N ARG A 16 -30.09 -34.37 13.92
CA ARG A 16 -31.51 -34.62 14.25
C ARG A 16 -32.42 -34.51 13.02
N SER A 17 -33.17 -35.59 12.86
CA SER A 17 -34.20 -35.90 11.89
C SER A 17 -35.58 -35.32 12.26
N VAL A 18 -36.51 -35.46 11.31
CA VAL A 18 -37.95 -35.75 11.50
C VAL A 18 -38.96 -34.65 11.09
N LEU A 19 -39.60 -34.92 9.94
CA LEU A 19 -41.02 -34.85 9.55
C LEU A 19 -41.90 -33.66 9.99
N GLY A 20 -42.63 -33.13 9.00
CA GLY A 20 -43.90 -32.43 9.21
C GLY A 20 -44.56 -32.02 7.90
N TRP A 21 -45.41 -32.88 7.35
CA TRP A 21 -46.34 -32.55 6.26
C TRP A 21 -47.48 -31.66 6.79
N SER A 22 -47.95 -30.69 6.00
CA SER A 22 -49.35 -30.25 6.05
C SER A 22 -49.72 -29.49 4.76
N LEU A 23 -50.42 -30.18 3.86
CA LEU A 23 -51.36 -29.58 2.93
C LEU A 23 -52.59 -29.11 3.72
N ASN A 24 -53.12 -27.93 3.40
CA ASN A 24 -54.52 -27.50 3.49
C ASN A 24 -54.52 -25.97 3.27
N THR A 25 -55.47 -25.29 2.64
CA THR A 25 -56.64 -25.58 1.81
C THR A 25 -56.99 -24.22 1.22
N TRP A 26 -57.61 -24.22 0.05
CA TRP A 26 -58.22 -23.03 -0.54
C TRP A 26 -59.23 -22.41 0.43
N ASP A 27 -59.17 -21.09 0.60
CA ASP A 27 -60.37 -20.33 0.90
C ASP A 27 -60.36 -19.00 0.16
N LYS A 28 -61.40 -18.81 -0.64
CA LYS A 28 -61.72 -17.60 -1.38
C LYS A 28 -62.63 -16.78 -0.47
N ASN A 29 -62.31 -15.50 -0.26
CA ASN A 29 -63.36 -14.51 -0.15
C ASN A 29 -62.88 -13.11 -0.57
N PRO A 30 -63.78 -12.29 -1.14
CA PRO A 30 -63.44 -11.12 -1.93
C PRO A 30 -63.31 -9.85 -1.09
N ASP A 31 -62.45 -8.97 -1.61
CA ASP A 31 -62.37 -7.51 -1.55
C ASP A 31 -63.12 -6.73 -0.46
N PRO A 32 -62.45 -5.70 0.07
CA PRO A 32 -62.95 -4.37 -0.18
C PRO A 32 -62.01 -3.59 -1.10
N VAL A 33 -62.57 -3.16 -2.23
CA VAL A 33 -61.99 -2.21 -3.17
C VAL A 33 -61.77 -0.87 -2.46
N TYR A 34 -60.60 -0.71 -1.84
CA TYR A 34 -60.08 0.61 -1.52
C TYR A 34 -59.27 1.12 -2.70
N ASN A 35 -59.71 2.28 -3.18
CA ASN A 35 -59.30 2.97 -4.39
C ASN A 35 -57.83 3.43 -4.28
N VAL A 36 -56.87 2.58 -4.66
CA VAL A 36 -55.43 2.91 -4.65
C VAL A 36 -55.03 3.65 -5.94
N ARG A 37 -55.59 4.84 -6.17
CA ARG A 37 -55.14 5.74 -7.26
C ARG A 37 -54.25 6.90 -6.82
N PHE A 38 -53.88 6.98 -5.55
CA PHE A 38 -52.96 7.99 -5.01
C PHE A 38 -51.61 7.45 -4.50
N SER A 39 -51.34 6.14 -4.62
CA SER A 39 -50.14 5.51 -4.03
C SER A 39 -48.89 5.60 -4.91
N GLY A 40 -49.03 5.49 -6.24
CA GLY A 40 -47.86 5.41 -7.14
C GLY A 40 -46.96 6.65 -7.12
N LEU A 41 -47.55 7.86 -7.06
CA LEU A 41 -46.78 9.10 -7.05
C LEU A 41 -46.03 9.34 -5.74
N VAL A 42 -46.62 8.97 -4.60
CA VAL A 42 -45.97 9.12 -3.29
C VAL A 42 -44.73 8.23 -3.19
N TRP A 43 -44.80 6.99 -3.68
CA TRP A 43 -43.64 6.10 -3.73
C TRP A 43 -42.51 6.60 -4.64
N ILE A 44 -42.84 7.21 -5.79
CA ILE A 44 -41.84 7.81 -6.69
C ILE A 44 -41.14 9.00 -6.02
N PHE A 45 -41.87 9.89 -5.36
CA PHE A 45 -41.26 11.03 -4.65
C PHE A 45 -40.39 10.58 -3.46
N LEU A 46 -40.77 9.51 -2.76
CA LEU A 46 -39.96 8.92 -1.68
C LEU A 46 -38.66 8.29 -2.21
N LEU A 47 -38.70 7.63 -3.36
CA LEU A 47 -37.55 6.99 -3.98
C LEU A 47 -36.57 8.03 -4.58
N VAL A 48 -37.09 9.08 -5.21
CA VAL A 48 -36.29 10.21 -5.73
C VAL A 48 -35.70 11.05 -4.58
N GLY A 49 -36.44 11.27 -3.49
CA GLY A 49 -35.93 11.94 -2.30
C GLY A 49 -34.79 11.18 -1.62
N SER A 50 -34.87 9.85 -1.58
CA SER A 50 -33.80 9.00 -1.03
C SER A 50 -32.51 9.05 -1.87
N LEU A 51 -32.60 9.22 -3.18
CA LEU A 51 -31.43 9.32 -4.07
C LEU A 51 -30.69 10.66 -3.90
N CYS A 52 -31.41 11.74 -3.55
CA CYS A 52 -30.79 13.05 -3.29
C CYS A 52 -30.08 13.13 -1.92
N ALA A 53 -30.48 12.33 -0.94
CA ALA A 53 -29.89 12.34 0.41
C ALA A 53 -28.54 11.59 0.50
N ALA A 54 -28.21 10.74 -0.48
CA ALA A 54 -26.95 9.98 -0.51
C ALA A 54 -25.81 10.69 -1.29
N GLY A 55 -26.03 11.91 -1.80
CA GLY A 55 -25.13 12.58 -2.74
C GLY A 55 -24.00 13.44 -2.14
N CYS A 56 -23.97 13.67 -0.82
CA CYS A 56 -22.90 14.45 -0.19
C CYS A 56 -21.88 13.54 0.50
N ALA A 57 -21.19 12.71 -0.28
CA ALA A 57 -19.89 12.20 0.17
C ALA A 57 -18.93 13.39 0.12
N SER A 58 -18.71 14.04 1.26
CA SER A 58 -17.74 15.12 1.41
C SER A 58 -16.37 14.61 0.96
N GLU A 59 -15.86 15.12 -0.15
CA GLU A 59 -14.48 14.86 -0.56
C GLU A 59 -13.54 15.33 0.57
N PRO A 60 -12.44 14.58 0.84
CA PRO A 60 -11.43 15.03 1.77
C PRO A 60 -10.92 16.41 1.33
N SER A 61 -11.15 17.42 2.16
CA SER A 61 -10.83 18.79 1.80
C SER A 61 -9.32 18.96 1.69
N TYR A 62 -8.84 19.69 0.68
CA TYR A 62 -7.41 20.02 0.49
C TYR A 62 -6.71 20.55 1.77
N ARG A 63 -7.46 21.19 2.68
CA ARG A 63 -6.92 21.65 3.97
C ARG A 63 -6.39 20.51 4.84
N GLN A 64 -6.99 19.33 4.76
CA GLN A 64 -6.55 18.15 5.51
C GLN A 64 -5.19 17.61 5.03
N ALA A 65 -4.73 17.98 3.82
CA ALA A 65 -3.40 17.61 3.33
C ALA A 65 -2.26 18.27 4.12
N PHE A 66 -2.55 19.31 4.91
CA PHE A 66 -1.59 20.02 5.75
C PHE A 66 -1.86 19.82 7.25
N ASP A 67 -2.82 18.98 7.62
CA ASP A 67 -3.09 18.70 9.02
C ASP A 67 -1.93 17.88 9.62
N SER A 68 -1.56 18.20 10.86
CA SER A 68 -0.49 17.50 11.59
C SER A 68 -0.76 16.01 11.81
N SER A 69 -2.01 15.57 11.64
CA SER A 69 -2.39 14.15 11.65
C SER A 69 -1.84 13.36 10.46
N GLN A 70 -1.46 14.03 9.38
CA GLN A 70 -0.81 13.42 8.20
C GLN A 70 0.72 13.40 8.32
N GLN A 71 1.29 13.89 9.43
CA GLN A 71 2.72 13.84 9.66
C GLN A 71 3.16 12.38 9.90
N ILE A 72 4.17 11.94 9.13
CA ILE A 72 4.74 10.60 9.28
C ILE A 72 5.56 10.58 10.58
N GLU A 73 5.09 9.81 11.56
CA GLU A 73 5.79 9.67 12.83
C GLU A 73 7.16 9.00 12.62
N GLY A 74 8.18 9.53 13.30
CA GLY A 74 9.53 8.94 13.28
C GLY A 74 10.32 9.18 11.99
N ASN A 75 9.83 9.98 11.05
CA ASN A 75 10.53 10.28 9.79
C ASN A 75 11.71 11.26 9.95
N THR A 76 11.92 11.80 11.15
CA THR A 76 12.93 12.80 11.44
C THR A 76 13.60 12.51 12.76
N GLU A 77 14.93 12.57 12.81
CA GLU A 77 15.70 12.33 14.03
C GLU A 77 16.95 13.23 14.13
N SER A 78 17.33 13.59 15.35
CA SER A 78 18.56 14.35 15.61
C SER A 78 19.75 13.41 15.85
N ILE A 79 20.80 13.58 15.06
CA ILE A 79 22.04 12.78 15.12
C ILE A 79 23.14 13.65 15.73
N ALA A 80 23.74 13.16 16.82
CA ALA A 80 24.85 13.82 17.52
C ALA A 80 26.18 13.70 16.73
N SER A 81 26.23 14.28 15.54
CA SER A 81 27.42 14.39 14.70
C SER A 81 27.42 15.63 13.83
N THR A 82 28.60 15.95 13.30
CA THR A 82 28.78 16.98 12.27
C THR A 82 28.03 16.59 10.98
N PRO A 83 27.51 17.56 10.22
CA PRO A 83 26.82 17.29 8.95
C PRO A 83 27.64 16.44 7.96
N ASP A 84 28.95 16.65 7.87
CA ASP A 84 29.84 15.87 6.99
C ASP A 84 29.86 14.37 7.34
N LYS A 85 30.00 14.05 8.64
CA LYS A 85 30.00 12.66 9.11
C LYS A 85 28.64 12.02 8.89
N THR A 86 27.57 12.74 9.21
CA THR A 86 26.19 12.26 9.01
C THR A 86 25.91 12.00 7.54
N TRP A 87 26.33 12.90 6.64
CA TRP A 87 26.21 12.74 5.19
C TRP A 87 26.86 11.45 4.68
N ILE A 88 28.14 11.24 5.02
CA ILE A 88 28.88 10.04 4.62
C ILE A 88 28.22 8.78 5.19
N ALA A 89 27.76 8.83 6.43
CA ALA A 89 27.07 7.72 7.07
C ALA A 89 25.71 7.43 6.43
N SER A 90 24.95 8.45 6.02
CA SER A 90 23.67 8.29 5.31
C SER A 90 23.87 7.58 3.97
N LEU A 91 24.88 7.99 3.18
CA LEU A 91 25.22 7.31 1.92
C LEU A 91 25.60 5.84 2.15
N GLN A 92 26.40 5.57 3.19
CA GLN A 92 26.79 4.21 3.56
C GLN A 92 25.57 3.36 3.94
N VAL A 93 24.68 3.87 4.78
CA VAL A 93 23.47 3.15 5.22
C VAL A 93 22.53 2.87 4.05
N LEU A 94 22.28 3.87 3.20
CA LEU A 94 21.46 3.70 2.00
C LEU A 94 22.02 2.58 1.11
N SER A 95 23.33 2.61 0.84
CA SER A 95 24.00 1.59 0.04
C SER A 95 23.92 0.20 0.68
N GLN A 96 24.15 0.08 1.99
CA GLN A 96 24.04 -1.19 2.72
C GLN A 96 22.62 -1.75 2.74
N GLN A 97 21.60 -0.87 2.71
CA GLN A 97 20.20 -1.25 2.61
C GLN A 97 19.75 -1.54 1.17
N GLY A 98 20.67 -1.52 0.20
CA GLY A 98 20.38 -1.83 -1.20
C GLY A 98 19.71 -0.70 -1.97
N PHE A 99 19.76 0.54 -1.47
CA PHE A 99 19.34 1.70 -2.24
C PHE A 99 20.45 2.14 -3.20
N MET A 100 20.06 2.47 -4.43
CA MET A 100 20.88 3.11 -5.44
C MET A 100 20.73 4.63 -5.33
N VAL A 101 21.82 5.32 -5.02
CA VAL A 101 21.84 6.79 -4.94
C VAL A 101 21.71 7.37 -6.35
N ARG A 102 20.63 8.12 -6.61
CA ARG A 102 20.36 8.79 -7.88
C ARG A 102 20.97 10.18 -7.95
N SER A 103 20.92 10.90 -6.83
CA SER A 103 21.52 12.23 -6.69
C SER A 103 21.97 12.42 -5.25
N ALA A 104 23.10 13.08 -5.07
CA ALA A 104 23.63 13.45 -3.77
C ALA A 104 24.09 14.91 -3.85
N ASP A 105 23.15 15.83 -3.63
CA ASP A 105 23.40 17.26 -3.72
C ASP A 105 23.91 17.78 -2.38
N ARG A 106 25.24 17.92 -2.31
CA ARG A 106 25.90 18.41 -1.10
C ARG A 106 25.62 19.88 -0.81
N SER A 107 25.22 20.67 -1.81
CA SER A 107 24.95 22.10 -1.63
C SER A 107 23.62 22.35 -0.93
N ASN A 108 22.64 21.48 -1.18
CA ASN A 108 21.32 21.54 -0.57
C ASN A 108 21.14 20.52 0.57
N ASP A 109 22.17 19.73 0.89
CA ASP A 109 22.12 18.69 1.91
C ASP A 109 20.99 17.65 1.68
N VAL A 110 20.76 17.31 0.39
CA VAL A 110 19.74 16.35 -0.03
C VAL A 110 20.35 15.13 -0.75
N ILE A 111 19.93 13.94 -0.35
CA ILE A 111 20.25 12.67 -1.01
C ILE A 111 18.95 12.06 -1.55
N LEU A 112 18.92 11.75 -2.84
CA LEU A 112 17.84 11.01 -3.48
C LEU A 112 18.34 9.61 -3.80
N ALA A 113 17.62 8.59 -3.36
CA ALA A 113 17.98 7.20 -3.59
C ALA A 113 16.75 6.33 -3.86
N ASP A 114 16.89 5.37 -4.75
CA ASP A 114 15.82 4.45 -5.15
C ASP A 114 16.19 3.01 -4.79
N ARG A 115 15.19 2.20 -4.44
CA ARG A 115 15.35 0.76 -4.25
C ARG A 115 14.19 0.04 -4.91
N GLU A 116 14.52 -0.95 -5.72
CA GLU A 116 13.53 -1.87 -6.28
C GLU A 116 13.61 -3.22 -5.55
N MET A 117 12.45 -3.81 -5.29
CA MET A 117 12.34 -5.14 -4.69
C MET A 117 11.18 -5.91 -5.32
N ALA A 118 11.41 -7.15 -5.74
CA ALA A 118 10.35 -8.04 -6.17
C ALA A 118 9.54 -8.53 -4.96
N ASP A 119 8.23 -8.72 -5.13
CA ASP A 119 7.41 -9.38 -4.12
C ASP A 119 7.82 -10.85 -3.98
N GLN A 120 7.91 -11.33 -2.74
CA GLN A 120 8.34 -12.71 -2.46
C GLN A 120 7.26 -13.75 -2.80
N ASN A 121 6.00 -13.33 -2.83
CA ASN A 121 4.83 -14.17 -3.09
C ASN A 121 4.37 -14.07 -4.55
N ASP A 122 4.57 -12.93 -5.22
CA ASP A 122 4.22 -12.72 -6.63
C ASP A 122 5.37 -12.13 -7.47
N LYS A 123 5.96 -12.96 -8.32
CA LYS A 123 7.04 -12.54 -9.26
C LYS A 123 6.63 -11.46 -10.26
N ASN A 124 5.32 -11.23 -10.45
CA ASN A 124 4.79 -10.20 -11.33
C ASN A 124 4.60 -8.87 -10.59
N VAL A 125 4.86 -8.79 -9.29
CA VAL A 125 4.76 -7.56 -8.52
C VAL A 125 6.16 -7.11 -8.12
N SER A 126 6.49 -5.85 -8.37
CA SER A 126 7.65 -5.21 -7.75
C SER A 126 7.25 -3.93 -7.01
N TYR A 127 8.07 -3.57 -6.02
CA TYR A 127 7.94 -2.35 -5.26
C TYR A 127 9.16 -1.49 -5.55
N GLN A 128 8.93 -0.26 -5.97
CA GLN A 128 9.94 0.78 -6.09
C GLN A 128 9.78 1.76 -4.94
N ILE A 129 10.80 1.89 -4.12
CA ILE A 129 10.87 2.86 -3.01
C ILE A 129 11.80 3.98 -3.43
N THR A 130 11.30 5.20 -3.49
CA THR A 130 12.10 6.43 -3.65
C THR A 130 12.22 7.13 -2.31
N SER A 131 13.45 7.31 -1.85
CA SER A 131 13.78 7.92 -0.57
C SER A 131 14.54 9.23 -0.76
N THR A 132 14.15 10.24 0.01
CA THR A 132 14.80 11.54 0.10
C THR A 132 15.31 11.74 1.52
N VAL A 133 16.63 11.86 1.68
CA VAL A 133 17.27 12.20 2.96
C VAL A 133 17.65 13.67 2.91
N THR A 134 17.19 14.45 3.88
CA THR A 134 17.56 15.86 4.05
C THR A 134 18.30 16.02 5.37
N LEU A 135 19.42 16.73 5.35
CA LEU A 135 20.22 17.00 6.55
C LEU A 135 20.15 18.49 6.88
N VAL A 136 19.86 18.82 8.13
CA VAL A 136 19.80 20.20 8.62
C VAL A 136 20.75 20.36 9.81
N PRO A 137 21.79 21.20 9.70
CA PRO A 137 22.68 21.47 10.83
C PRO A 137 21.93 22.24 11.93
N LEU A 138 21.87 21.69 13.14
CA LEU A 138 21.32 22.38 14.32
C LEU A 138 22.43 22.96 15.23
N GLY A 139 23.69 22.63 14.95
CA GLY A 139 24.85 23.12 15.68
C GLY A 139 26.14 22.46 15.21
N LYS A 140 27.25 22.68 15.92
CA LYS A 140 28.58 22.17 15.50
C LYS A 140 28.65 20.64 15.42
N ASN A 141 27.95 19.93 16.31
CA ASN A 141 27.99 18.47 16.41
C ASN A 141 26.58 17.86 16.48
N LEU A 142 25.59 18.54 15.91
CA LEU A 142 24.21 18.09 15.90
C LEU A 142 23.60 18.35 14.54
N THR A 143 23.12 17.28 13.90
CA THR A 143 22.49 17.32 12.58
C THR A 143 21.12 16.68 12.69
N GLN A 144 20.07 17.41 12.36
CA GLN A 144 18.74 16.82 12.17
C GLN A 144 18.69 16.16 10.81
N VAL A 145 18.18 14.94 10.75
CA VAL A 145 18.05 14.17 9.52
C VAL A 145 16.58 13.84 9.33
N SER A 146 16.02 14.20 8.18
CA SER A 146 14.67 13.84 7.78
C SER A 146 14.75 12.85 6.62
N LEU A 147 14.01 11.75 6.71
CA LEU A 147 13.87 10.74 5.67
C LEU A 147 12.40 10.75 5.22
N ALA A 148 12.16 11.02 3.94
CA ALA A 148 10.87 10.84 3.31
C ALA A 148 10.97 9.67 2.32
N ALA A 149 9.97 8.79 2.29
CA ALA A 149 9.97 7.66 1.37
C ALA A 149 8.60 7.48 0.71
N ASN A 150 8.60 7.29 -0.61
CA ASN A 150 7.43 6.98 -1.42
C ASN A 150 7.59 5.60 -2.02
N GLN A 151 6.52 4.81 -2.00
CA GLN A 151 6.45 3.49 -2.62
C GLN A 151 5.53 3.53 -3.83
N THR A 152 5.99 2.95 -4.92
CA THR A 152 5.19 2.62 -6.10
C THR A 152 5.17 1.11 -6.25
N THR A 153 3.99 0.52 -6.39
CA THR A 153 3.81 -0.90 -6.69
C THR A 153 3.57 -1.05 -8.19
N GLU A 154 4.37 -1.87 -8.83
CA GLU A 154 4.30 -2.16 -10.26
C GLU A 154 3.87 -3.61 -10.49
N PHE A 155 2.92 -3.79 -11.40
CA PHE A 155 2.49 -5.09 -11.88
C PHE A 155 3.03 -5.34 -13.29
N HIS A 156 3.88 -6.35 -13.42
CA HIS A 156 4.55 -6.79 -14.63
C HIS A 156 3.75 -7.89 -15.29
N ARG A 157 3.18 -7.61 -16.47
CA ARG A 157 2.46 -8.60 -17.27
C ARG A 157 3.26 -8.93 -18.52
N LYS A 158 3.60 -10.21 -18.66
CA LYS A 158 4.09 -10.79 -19.91
C LYS A 158 2.90 -11.18 -20.79
N GLN A 159 2.80 -10.59 -21.97
CA GLN A 159 1.82 -10.97 -22.99
C GLN A 159 2.55 -11.60 -24.17
N TYR A 160 1.98 -12.67 -24.73
CA TYR A 160 2.53 -13.32 -25.92
C TYR A 160 1.89 -12.73 -27.16
N VAL A 161 2.72 -12.37 -28.13
CA VAL A 161 2.26 -11.94 -29.46
C VAL A 161 2.15 -13.20 -30.31
N TRP A 162 0.94 -13.47 -30.79
CA TRP A 162 0.64 -14.66 -31.57
C TRP A 162 0.63 -14.36 -33.06
N TRP A 163 1.21 -15.27 -33.84
CA TRP A 163 1.01 -15.26 -35.28
C TRP A 163 -0.31 -15.92 -35.62
N HIS A 164 -1.09 -15.26 -36.46
CA HIS A 164 -2.45 -15.70 -36.80
C HIS A 164 -2.51 -16.15 -38.25
N LEU A 165 -2.96 -17.40 -38.47
CA LEU A 165 -3.29 -17.88 -39.82
C LEU A 165 -4.57 -17.18 -40.29
N LEU A 166 -4.48 -16.46 -41.42
CA LEU A 166 -5.60 -15.69 -41.98
C LEU A 166 -6.28 -14.76 -40.96
N TRP A 167 -5.51 -14.19 -40.02
CA TRP A 167 -6.01 -13.34 -38.92
C TRP A 167 -7.00 -14.02 -37.93
N LEU A 168 -7.36 -15.29 -38.12
CA LEU A 168 -8.42 -15.95 -37.34
C LEU A 168 -7.90 -16.93 -36.29
N ILE A 169 -6.82 -17.68 -36.58
CA ILE A 169 -6.39 -18.78 -35.72
C ILE A 169 -4.97 -18.50 -35.21
N PRO A 170 -4.76 -18.24 -33.90
CA PRO A 170 -3.42 -18.14 -33.33
C PRO A 170 -2.75 -19.52 -33.37
N LEU A 171 -1.64 -19.65 -34.11
CA LEU A 171 -0.95 -20.95 -34.26
C LEU A 171 0.23 -21.12 -33.31
N PHE A 172 1.11 -20.12 -33.24
CA PHE A 172 2.29 -20.17 -32.38
C PHE A 172 2.69 -18.76 -31.92
N PRO A 173 3.28 -18.62 -30.72
CA PRO A 173 3.79 -17.33 -30.25
C PRO A 173 5.03 -16.95 -31.07
N VAL A 174 5.04 -15.74 -31.62
CA VAL A 174 6.18 -15.17 -32.37
C VAL A 174 7.00 -14.18 -31.55
N GLY A 175 6.48 -13.78 -30.39
CA GLY A 175 7.19 -12.89 -29.49
C GLY A 175 6.49 -12.76 -28.14
N SER A 176 7.08 -11.94 -27.29
CA SER A 176 6.45 -11.54 -26.03
C SER A 176 6.70 -10.07 -25.77
N GLU A 177 5.67 -9.39 -25.30
CA GLU A 177 5.73 -8.02 -24.83
C GLU A 177 5.68 -8.03 -23.30
N TYR A 178 6.47 -7.14 -22.71
CA TYR A 178 6.50 -6.90 -21.28
C TYR A 178 5.86 -5.55 -21.01
N THR A 179 4.81 -5.55 -20.20
CA THR A 179 4.10 -4.33 -19.80
C THR A 179 4.19 -4.19 -18.28
N SER A 180 4.59 -3.02 -17.81
CA SER A 180 4.52 -2.65 -16.39
C SER A 180 3.38 -1.66 -16.20
N VAL A 181 2.52 -1.91 -15.21
CA VAL A 181 1.42 -1.02 -14.83
C VAL A 181 1.59 -0.67 -13.36
N VAL A 182 1.63 0.63 -13.06
CA VAL A 182 1.60 1.12 -11.67
C VAL A 182 0.22 0.86 -11.09
N THR A 183 0.14 0.02 -10.06
CA THR A 183 -1.13 -0.35 -9.41
C THR A 183 -1.40 0.46 -8.15
N HIS A 184 -0.34 0.86 -7.44
CA HIS A 184 -0.45 1.64 -6.22
C HIS A 184 0.69 2.64 -6.11
N ARG A 185 0.42 3.81 -5.54
CA ARG A 185 1.41 4.82 -5.18
C ARG A 185 1.02 5.43 -3.85
N GLY A 186 1.97 5.49 -2.92
CA GLY A 186 1.74 6.07 -1.61
C GLY A 186 3.03 6.37 -0.88
N THR A 187 2.90 7.11 0.21
CA THR A 187 4.00 7.36 1.13
C THR A 187 4.22 6.14 2.02
N VAL A 188 5.47 5.79 2.33
CA VAL A 188 5.78 4.71 3.27
C VAL A 188 5.40 5.17 4.67
N GLN A 189 4.39 4.55 5.28
CA GLN A 189 3.92 4.88 6.63
C GLN A 189 4.46 3.95 7.73
N ASN A 190 5.24 2.93 7.36
CA ASN A 190 5.76 1.96 8.33
C ASN A 190 6.84 2.60 9.23
N PRO A 191 6.63 2.74 10.56
CA PRO A 191 7.61 3.35 11.46
C PRO A 191 8.91 2.52 11.57
N GLU A 192 8.84 1.19 11.40
CA GLU A 192 10.02 0.31 11.47
C GLU A 192 11.00 0.58 10.32
N PHE A 193 10.48 1.02 9.16
CA PHE A 193 11.32 1.42 8.03
C PHE A 193 12.23 2.60 8.41
N TYR A 194 11.65 3.63 9.04
CA TYR A 194 12.40 4.82 9.47
C TYR A 194 13.32 4.51 10.64
N ALA A 195 12.83 3.80 11.65
CA ALA A 195 13.64 3.39 12.80
C ALA A 195 14.87 2.57 12.35
N GLY A 196 14.69 1.63 11.42
CA GLY A 196 15.77 0.82 10.86
C GLY A 196 16.83 1.66 10.13
N PHE A 197 16.44 2.71 9.40
CA PHE A 197 17.40 3.64 8.80
C PHE A 197 18.18 4.41 9.88
N PHE A 198 17.49 5.04 10.83
CA PHE A 198 18.16 5.89 11.81
C PHE A 198 19.04 5.13 12.79
N ASP A 199 18.65 3.92 13.20
CA ASP A 199 19.48 3.06 14.04
C ASP A 199 20.79 2.67 13.35
N ASN A 200 20.73 2.33 12.05
CA ASN A 200 21.92 2.05 11.26
C ASN A 200 22.76 3.32 11.05
N LEU A 201 22.13 4.49 10.91
CA LEU A 201 22.82 5.77 10.79
C LEU A 201 23.62 6.10 12.05
N LYS A 202 23.02 5.98 13.23
CA LYS A 202 23.71 6.18 14.52
C LYS A 202 24.92 5.24 14.64
N LYS A 203 24.76 3.96 14.30
CA LYS A 203 25.85 2.97 14.30
C LYS A 203 26.96 3.33 13.30
N ALA A 204 26.61 3.76 12.09
CA ALA A 204 27.56 4.12 11.05
C ALA A 204 28.39 5.36 11.44
N VAL A 205 27.76 6.36 12.05
CA VAL A 205 28.46 7.55 12.58
C VAL A 205 29.45 7.19 13.68
N GLN A 206 29.09 6.25 14.57
CA GLN A 206 29.95 5.82 15.68
C GLN A 206 31.14 4.98 15.21
N SER A 207 30.92 4.02 14.30
CA SER A 207 31.94 3.05 13.88
C SER A 207 33.15 3.67 13.17
N LYS A 208 32.97 4.76 12.42
CA LYS A 208 34.08 5.43 11.70
C LYS A 208 34.96 6.33 12.59
N THR A 209 34.56 6.58 13.83
CA THR A 209 35.38 7.32 14.80
C THR A 209 36.56 6.48 15.31
N LEU A 210 36.57 5.16 15.06
CA LEU A 210 37.61 4.22 15.54
C LEU A 210 38.74 3.91 14.54
N LEU A 211 38.71 4.45 13.32
CA LEU A 211 39.77 4.21 12.29
C LEU A 211 40.81 5.34 12.20
N LYS A 212 40.88 6.20 13.22
CA LYS A 212 41.99 7.13 13.43
C LYS A 212 42.57 6.90 14.84
N ASN A 213 43.33 5.83 14.99
CA ASN A 213 44.35 5.68 16.04
C ASN A 213 45.57 5.01 15.40
#